data_AF-A0A7R9EHB3-F1
#
_entry.id   AF-A0A7R9EHB3-F1
#
_cell.length_a   1.000
_cell.length_b   1.000
_cell.length_c   1.000
_cell.angle_alpha   90.00
_cell.angle_beta   90.00
_cell.angle_gamma   90.00
#
_symmetry.space_group_name_H-M   'P 1'
#
loop_
_entity.id
_entity.type
_entity.pdbx_description
1 polymer ?
#
loop_
_entity_poly.entity_id
_entity_poly.type
_entity_poly.pdbx_seq_one_letter_code
_entity_poly.pdbx_strand_id
1 'polypeptide(L)'
;MRPPKRLNSYLRRFESTLVIAEHNNEKLLPITQNALTAAKKLGGDITVLVAGSKCGSVAEQLSKASGVAKILVADSEAFLGFTPESLTPLVLATQKQFNFTHILAGATALGKSLLPRIAAKLDVSPVSDIIAIKAPDTFVRTIYAGTD
;
A
#
# COMPACT_ATOMS: atom_id res chain seq x y z
N MET A 1 7.60 -36.04 -16.32
CA MET A 1 7.27 -35.68 -14.93
C MET A 1 6.86 -34.20 -14.90
N ARG A 2 5.58 -33.85 -14.76
CA ARG A 2 5.10 -32.45 -14.71
C ARG A 2 5.11 -31.99 -13.24
N PRO A 3 5.55 -30.75 -12.92
CA PRO A 3 5.53 -30.26 -11.54
C PRO A 3 4.08 -30.02 -11.07
N PRO A 4 3.80 -30.08 -9.76
CA PRO A 4 2.45 -29.96 -9.24
C PRO A 4 1.96 -28.51 -9.36
N LYS A 5 1.13 -28.23 -10.37
CA LYS A 5 0.33 -27.01 -10.45
C LYS A 5 -0.86 -27.12 -9.49
N ARG A 6 -0.73 -26.84 -8.18
CA ARG A 6 -1.91 -26.64 -7.29
C ARG A 6 -1.69 -26.17 -5.84
N LEU A 7 -0.55 -25.58 -5.46
CA LEU A 7 -0.41 -24.94 -4.13
C LEU A 7 -0.71 -23.43 -4.13
N ASN A 8 -0.38 -22.73 -5.23
CA ASN A 8 -0.46 -21.26 -5.31
C ASN A 8 -1.88 -20.66 -5.21
N SER A 9 -2.94 -21.41 -5.58
CA SER A 9 -4.31 -20.88 -5.52
C SER A 9 -4.86 -20.79 -4.10
N TYR A 10 -4.37 -21.63 -3.19
CA TYR A 10 -4.83 -21.63 -1.79
C TYR A 10 -4.18 -20.52 -0.97
N LEU A 11 -2.91 -20.21 -1.21
CA LEU A 11 -2.21 -19.12 -0.52
C LEU A 11 -2.71 -17.73 -0.95
N ARG A 12 -3.11 -17.55 -2.21
CA ARG A 12 -3.70 -16.29 -2.70
C ARG A 12 -4.94 -15.84 -1.93
N ARG A 13 -5.65 -16.76 -1.27
CA ARG A 13 -6.85 -16.44 -0.47
C ARG A 13 -6.51 -15.77 0.87
N PHE A 14 -5.26 -15.88 1.33
CA PHE A 14 -4.78 -15.23 2.54
C PHE A 14 -4.06 -13.91 2.27
N GLU A 15 -3.75 -13.61 1.01
CA GLU A 15 -3.11 -12.35 0.66
C GLU A 15 -4.09 -11.19 0.80
N SER A 16 -3.69 -10.19 1.59
CA SER A 16 -4.45 -8.97 1.77
C SER A 16 -3.49 -7.79 1.81
N THR A 17 -3.78 -6.79 1.00
CA THR A 17 -2.90 -5.65 0.78
C THR A 17 -3.54 -4.37 1.29
N LEU A 18 -2.83 -3.65 2.15
CA LEU A 18 -3.14 -2.28 2.52
C LEU A 18 -2.36 -1.31 1.64
N VAL A 19 -3.06 -0.49 0.86
CA VAL A 19 -2.46 0.60 0.08
C VAL A 19 -2.73 1.92 0.79
N ILE A 20 -1.67 2.66 1.12
CA ILE A 20 -1.78 4.02 1.67
C ILE A 20 -1.98 4.98 0.50
N ALA A 21 -3.15 5.63 0.45
CA ALA A 21 -3.48 6.57 -0.60
C ALA A 21 -2.81 7.92 -0.36
N GLU A 22 -2.07 8.40 -1.35
CA GLU A 22 -1.58 9.78 -1.40
C GLU A 22 -2.58 10.65 -2.16
N HIS A 23 -2.92 11.79 -1.58
CA HIS A 23 -3.83 12.78 -2.13
C HIS A 23 -3.51 14.19 -1.63
N ASN A 24 -4.13 15.21 -2.22
CA ASN A 24 -4.07 16.60 -1.75
C ASN A 24 -5.38 17.07 -1.08
N ASN A 25 -6.17 16.11 -0.57
CA ASN A 25 -7.52 16.25 0.02
C ASN A 25 -8.65 16.45 -1.00
N GLU A 26 -8.34 16.87 -2.22
CA GLU A 26 -9.34 17.02 -3.29
C GLU A 26 -9.22 15.90 -4.32
N LYS A 27 -7.99 15.57 -4.70
CA LYS A 27 -7.65 14.65 -5.78
C LYS A 27 -6.64 13.61 -5.32
N LEU A 28 -6.84 12.39 -5.83
CA LEU A 28 -5.88 11.31 -5.68
C LEU A 28 -4.61 11.62 -6.49
N LEU A 29 -3.44 11.42 -5.90
CA LEU A 29 -2.18 11.53 -6.63
C LEU A 29 -1.99 10.31 -7.55
N PRO A 30 -1.44 10.48 -8.77
CA PRO A 30 -1.25 9.37 -9.72
C PRO A 30 -0.41 8.21 -9.16
N ILE A 31 0.49 8.50 -8.22
CA ILE A 31 1.33 7.48 -7.58
C ILE A 31 0.52 6.41 -6.85
N THR A 32 -0.67 6.74 -6.34
CA THR A 32 -1.57 5.78 -5.71
C THR A 32 -2.08 4.75 -6.71
N GLN A 33 -2.29 5.13 -7.98
CA GLN A 33 -2.69 4.19 -9.03
C GLN A 33 -1.56 3.22 -9.37
N ASN A 34 -0.31 3.67 -9.31
CA ASN A 34 0.85 2.80 -9.48
C ASN A 34 0.94 1.78 -8.33
N ALA A 35 0.72 2.22 -7.08
CA ALA A 35 0.66 1.34 -5.92
C ALA A 35 -0.51 0.33 -6.00
N LEU A 36 -1.69 0.75 -6.44
CA LEU A 36 -2.83 -0.14 -6.71
C LEU A 36 -2.51 -1.18 -7.79
N THR A 37 -1.83 -0.77 -8.85
CA THR A 37 -1.41 -1.68 -9.93
C THR A 37 -0.39 -2.71 -9.41
N ALA A 38 0.51 -2.30 -8.52
CA ALA A 38 1.43 -3.21 -7.83
C ALA A 38 0.68 -4.18 -6.91
N ALA A 39 -0.26 -3.69 -6.10
CA ALA A 39 -1.10 -4.51 -5.23
C ALA A 39 -1.89 -5.58 -6.02
N LYS A 40 -2.43 -5.24 -7.20
CA LYS A 40 -3.10 -6.21 -8.09
C LYS A 40 -2.17 -7.34 -8.54
N LYS A 41 -0.86 -7.10 -8.69
CA LYS A 41 0.12 -8.13 -9.08
C LYS A 41 0.41 -9.10 -7.93
N LEU A 42 0.34 -8.63 -6.68
CA LEU A 42 0.41 -9.49 -5.49
C LEU A 42 -0.81 -10.42 -5.42
N GLY A 43 -1.98 -9.89 -5.82
CA GLY A 43 -3.26 -10.59 -5.75
C GLY A 43 -3.89 -10.45 -4.38
N GLY A 44 -5.01 -11.16 -4.18
CA GLY A 44 -5.79 -11.05 -2.94
C GLY A 44 -6.63 -9.78 -2.86
N ASP A 45 -7.13 -9.48 -1.68
CA ASP A 45 -8.01 -8.33 -1.44
C ASP A 45 -7.20 -7.04 -1.22
N ILE A 46 -7.58 -5.98 -1.94
CA ILE A 46 -6.92 -4.67 -1.83
C ILE A 46 -7.80 -3.75 -0.99
N THR A 47 -7.27 -3.34 0.17
CA THR A 47 -7.85 -2.29 1.01
C THR A 47 -7.04 -1.01 0.84
N VAL A 48 -7.71 0.12 0.67
CA VAL A 48 -7.07 1.43 0.53
C VAL A 48 -7.35 2.26 1.77
N LEU A 49 -6.31 2.80 2.41
CA LEU A 49 -6.42 3.75 3.51
C LEU A 49 -6.29 5.17 2.98
N VAL A 50 -7.31 6.00 3.21
CA VAL A 50 -7.35 7.42 2.90
C VAL A 50 -7.32 8.17 4.23
N ALA A 51 -6.29 8.96 4.47
CA ALA A 51 -6.10 9.69 5.71
C ALA A 51 -5.81 11.16 5.41
N GLY A 52 -6.63 12.06 5.94
CA GLY A 52 -6.53 13.48 5.67
C GLY A 52 -7.73 14.23 6.22
N SER A 53 -8.01 15.40 5.67
CA SER A 53 -9.19 16.20 5.98
C SER A 53 -10.08 16.31 4.75
N LYS A 54 -11.39 16.19 4.92
CA LYS A 54 -12.38 16.28 3.83
C LYS A 54 -12.14 15.24 2.73
N CYS A 55 -11.94 13.98 3.13
CA CYS A 55 -11.53 12.89 2.24
C CYS A 55 -12.63 12.37 1.30
N GLY A 56 -13.84 12.93 1.34
CA GLY A 56 -15.00 12.44 0.60
C GLY A 56 -14.78 12.35 -0.92
N SER A 57 -14.20 13.38 -1.55
CA SER A 57 -13.95 13.38 -3.00
C SER A 57 -12.90 12.35 -3.40
N VAL A 58 -11.89 12.13 -2.55
CA VAL A 58 -10.82 11.15 -2.78
C VAL A 58 -11.36 9.72 -2.65
N ALA A 59 -12.20 9.48 -1.64
CA ALA A 59 -12.87 8.19 -1.46
C ALA A 59 -13.79 7.86 -2.66
N GLU A 60 -14.49 8.85 -3.21
CA GLU A 60 -15.32 8.67 -4.42
C GLU A 60 -14.48 8.39 -5.67
N GLN A 61 -13.31 9.02 -5.82
CA GLN A 61 -12.39 8.70 -6.90
C GLN A 61 -11.86 7.27 -6.80
N LEU A 62 -11.57 6.82 -5.58
CA LEU A 62 -11.08 5.46 -5.31
C LEU A 62 -12.17 4.39 -5.47
N SER A 63 -13.44 4.70 -5.19
CA SER A 63 -14.53 3.73 -5.38
C SER A 63 -14.75 3.37 -6.85
N LYS A 64 -14.35 4.26 -7.76
CA LYS A 64 -14.35 4.03 -9.21
C LYS A 64 -13.11 3.26 -9.69
N ALA A 65 -12.10 3.08 -8.83
CA ALA A 65 -10.90 2.33 -9.18
C ALA A 65 -11.17 0.83 -9.16
N SER A 66 -10.87 0.16 -10.27
CA SER A 66 -11.01 -1.29 -10.38
C SER A 66 -10.10 -2.02 -9.37
N GLY A 67 -10.61 -3.11 -8.77
CA GLY A 67 -9.84 -4.02 -7.93
C GLY A 67 -9.67 -3.59 -6.47
N VAL A 68 -10.23 -2.45 -6.06
CA VAL A 68 -10.32 -2.07 -4.66
C VAL A 68 -11.49 -2.80 -4.01
N ALA A 69 -11.21 -3.61 -2.99
CA ALA A 69 -12.22 -4.36 -2.25
C ALA A 69 -12.83 -3.51 -1.12
N LYS A 70 -12.03 -2.64 -0.49
CA LYS A 70 -12.47 -1.81 0.63
C LYS A 70 -11.70 -0.49 0.67
N ILE A 71 -12.39 0.58 1.10
CA ILE A 71 -11.79 1.88 1.35
C ILE A 71 -12.01 2.20 2.83
N LEU A 72 -10.92 2.44 3.54
CA LEU A 72 -10.91 2.92 4.93
C LEU A 72 -10.64 4.42 4.89
N VAL A 73 -11.53 5.20 5.48
CA VAL A 73 -11.42 6.66 5.50
C VAL A 73 -11.19 7.11 6.93
N ALA A 74 -10.07 7.79 7.15
CA ALA A 74 -9.73 8.48 8.38
C ALA A 74 -9.76 10.00 8.11
N ASP A 75 -10.95 10.59 8.25
CA ASP A 75 -11.18 12.01 8.05
C ASP A 75 -11.02 12.76 9.38
N SER A 76 -9.93 13.51 9.51
CA SER A 76 -9.64 14.33 10.68
C SER A 76 -8.62 15.41 10.33
N GLU A 77 -8.78 16.59 10.92
CA GLU A 77 -7.77 17.66 10.84
C GLU A 77 -6.41 17.26 11.42
N ALA A 78 -6.36 16.23 12.28
CA ALA A 78 -5.11 15.66 12.81
C ALA A 78 -4.18 15.09 11.72
N PHE A 79 -4.70 14.80 10.53
CA PHE A 79 -3.93 14.29 9.39
C PHE A 79 -3.56 15.39 8.37
N LEU A 80 -3.83 16.66 8.67
CA LEU A 80 -3.37 17.78 7.85
C LEU A 80 -1.84 17.76 7.73
N GLY A 81 -1.34 17.97 6.51
CA GLY A 81 0.10 17.93 6.21
C GLY A 81 0.68 16.53 6.02
N PHE A 82 -0.10 15.47 6.21
CA PHE A 82 0.30 14.08 5.91
C PHE A 82 1.60 13.64 6.58
N THR A 83 1.78 14.05 7.85
CA THR A 83 3.04 13.82 8.57
C THR A 83 3.20 12.34 8.92
N PRO A 84 4.40 11.75 8.79
CA PRO A 84 4.64 10.37 9.21
C PRO A 84 4.30 10.11 10.69
N GLU A 85 4.45 11.12 11.55
CA GLU A 85 4.11 11.09 12.97
C GLU A 85 2.62 10.81 13.21
N SER A 86 1.74 11.47 12.44
CA SER A 86 0.29 11.32 12.57
C SER A 86 -0.21 10.05 11.87
N LEU A 87 0.37 9.71 10.71
CA LEU A 87 -0.07 8.57 9.91
C LEU A 87 0.41 7.22 10.47
N THR A 88 1.59 7.14 11.08
CA THR A 88 2.14 5.86 11.57
C THR A 88 1.22 5.17 12.59
N PRO A 89 0.74 5.83 13.66
CA PRO A 89 -0.16 5.20 14.62
C PRO A 89 -1.46 4.69 13.98
N LEU A 90 -2.00 5.45 13.02
CA LEU A 90 -3.19 5.06 12.27
C LEU A 90 -2.95 3.76 11.47
N VAL A 91 -1.85 3.68 10.73
CA VAL A 91 -1.52 2.49 9.94
C VAL A 91 -1.27 1.29 10.84
N LEU A 92 -0.59 1.47 11.98
CA LEU A 92 -0.36 0.40 12.96
C LEU A 92 -1.67 -0.10 13.60
N ALA A 93 -2.58 0.80 13.94
CA ALA A 93 -3.90 0.42 14.46
C ALA A 93 -4.69 -0.39 13.42
N THR A 94 -4.66 0.08 12.17
CA THR A 94 -5.29 -0.59 11.03
C THR A 94 -4.67 -1.98 10.80
N GLN A 95 -3.35 -2.09 10.86
CA GLN A 95 -2.64 -3.37 10.74
C GLN A 95 -3.03 -4.35 11.86
N LYS A 96 -3.11 -3.88 13.12
CA LYS A 96 -3.52 -4.73 14.25
C LYS A 96 -4.97 -5.24 14.10
N GLN A 97 -5.84 -4.42 13.52
CA GLN A 97 -7.26 -4.77 13.36
C GLN A 97 -7.49 -5.77 12.23
N PHE A 98 -6.79 -5.64 11.10
CA PHE A 98 -7.07 -6.39 9.88
C PHE A 98 -6.00 -7.42 9.50
N ASN A 99 -4.80 -7.36 10.09
CA ASN A 99 -3.68 -8.27 9.86
C ASN A 99 -3.33 -8.44 8.36
N PHE A 100 -3.01 -7.33 7.68
CA PHE A 100 -2.63 -7.40 6.27
C PHE A 100 -1.29 -8.13 6.08
N THR A 101 -1.17 -8.84 4.96
CA THR A 101 0.09 -9.49 4.57
C THR A 101 1.06 -8.51 3.91
N HIS A 102 0.53 -7.47 3.24
CA HIS A 102 1.31 -6.48 2.52
C HIS A 102 0.85 -5.06 2.86
N ILE A 103 1.80 -4.13 3.04
CA ILE A 103 1.53 -2.70 3.18
C ILE A 103 2.35 -1.95 2.12
N LEU A 104 1.66 -1.22 1.23
CA LEU A 104 2.26 -0.50 0.11
C LEU A 104 1.93 0.99 0.19
N ALA A 105 2.87 1.81 -0.29
CA ALA A 105 2.68 3.22 -0.56
C ALA A 105 3.43 3.60 -1.84
N GLY A 106 3.16 4.78 -2.37
CA GLY A 106 3.95 5.35 -3.45
C GLY A 106 5.40 5.60 -3.04
N ALA A 107 6.34 5.50 -3.97
CA ALA A 107 7.76 5.81 -3.71
C ALA A 107 8.03 7.33 -3.70
N THR A 108 7.17 8.12 -3.04
CA THR A 108 7.31 9.57 -2.88
C THR A 108 8.07 9.92 -1.60
N ALA A 109 8.27 11.21 -1.32
CA ALA A 109 8.82 11.66 -0.05
C ALA A 109 7.99 11.19 1.16
N LEU A 110 6.66 11.15 1.03
CA LEU A 110 5.77 10.63 2.07
C LEU A 110 5.99 9.12 2.25
N GLY A 111 5.89 8.32 1.18
CA GLY A 111 6.04 6.88 1.31
C GLY A 111 7.42 6.46 1.80
N LYS A 112 8.48 7.15 1.35
CA LYS A 112 9.87 6.90 1.78
C LYS A 112 10.16 7.29 3.23
N SER A 113 9.39 8.21 3.82
CA SER A 113 9.51 8.56 5.24
C SER A 113 8.57 7.73 6.12
N LEU A 114 7.40 7.37 5.62
CA LEU A 114 6.35 6.65 6.35
C LEU A 114 6.60 5.14 6.44
N LEU A 115 6.87 4.46 5.32
CA LEU A 115 6.99 3.00 5.31
C LEU A 115 8.13 2.47 6.18
N PRO A 116 9.36 3.04 6.15
CA PRO A 116 10.43 2.56 7.03
C PRO A 116 10.09 2.71 8.52
N ARG A 117 9.36 3.77 8.87
CA ARG A 117 8.91 4.00 10.25
C ARG A 117 7.88 2.96 10.71
N ILE A 118 6.93 2.62 9.84
CA ILE A 118 5.96 1.54 10.11
C ILE A 118 6.67 0.19 10.22
N ALA A 119 7.57 -0.11 9.28
CA ALA A 119 8.31 -1.36 9.24
C ALA A 119 9.14 -1.57 10.50
N ALA A 120 9.82 -0.53 10.98
CA ALA A 120 10.56 -0.56 12.24
C ALA A 120 9.65 -0.85 13.46
N LYS A 121 8.40 -0.40 13.46
CA LYS A 121 7.43 -0.68 14.53
C LYS A 121 6.81 -2.08 14.45
N LEU A 122 6.83 -2.69 13.28
CA LEU A 122 6.36 -4.05 13.04
C LEU A 122 7.49 -5.09 13.08
N ASP A 123 8.73 -4.65 13.32
CA ASP A 123 9.94 -5.49 13.34
C ASP A 123 10.16 -6.26 12.02
N VAL A 124 9.97 -5.56 10.90
CA VAL A 124 10.18 -6.11 9.55
C VAL A 124 11.09 -5.21 8.71
N SER A 125 11.77 -5.81 7.73
CA SER A 125 12.60 -5.07 6.78
C SER A 125 11.76 -4.56 5.60
N PRO A 126 11.68 -3.23 5.35
CA PRO A 126 10.95 -2.69 4.21
C PRO A 126 11.72 -2.90 2.91
N VAL A 127 10.99 -3.03 1.79
CA VAL A 127 11.56 -3.02 0.44
C VAL A 127 11.19 -1.70 -0.24
N SER A 128 12.19 -0.90 -0.59
CA SER A 128 12.00 0.41 -1.24
C SER A 128 12.21 0.33 -2.75
N ASP A 129 11.63 1.29 -3.48
CA ASP A 129 11.87 1.54 -4.91
C ASP A 129 11.74 0.28 -5.79
N ILE A 130 10.67 -0.50 -5.55
CA ILE A 130 10.36 -1.70 -6.32
C ILE A 130 9.92 -1.32 -7.74
N ILE A 131 10.55 -1.93 -8.74
CA ILE A 131 10.22 -1.77 -10.17
C ILE A 131 9.45 -2.96 -10.74
N ALA A 132 9.54 -4.14 -10.11
CA ALA A 132 8.76 -5.32 -10.52
C ALA A 132 8.49 -6.28 -9.36
N ILE A 133 7.41 -7.04 -9.48
CA ILE A 133 6.98 -8.10 -8.55
C ILE A 133 7.03 -9.42 -9.32
N LYS A 134 7.83 -10.37 -8.85
CA LYS A 134 7.98 -11.71 -9.46
C LYS A 134 7.12 -12.76 -8.76
N ALA A 135 6.97 -12.62 -7.45
CA ALA A 135 6.10 -13.43 -6.59
C ALA A 135 5.65 -12.56 -5.40
N PRO A 136 4.68 -13.00 -4.59
CA PRO A 136 4.21 -12.23 -3.42
C PRO A 136 5.33 -11.79 -2.47
N ASP A 137 6.38 -12.60 -2.32
CA ASP A 137 7.55 -12.35 -1.47
C ASP A 137 8.82 -11.95 -2.25
N THR A 138 8.75 -11.83 -3.57
CA THR A 138 9.92 -11.66 -4.45
C THR A 138 9.80 -10.39 -5.29
N PHE A 139 10.63 -9.40 -4.94
CA PHE A 139 10.61 -8.05 -5.52
C PHE A 139 11.92 -7.74 -6.25
N VAL A 140 11.83 -6.88 -7.27
CA VAL A 140 12.98 -6.36 -8.02
C VAL A 140 13.10 -4.86 -7.75
N ARG A 141 14.28 -4.42 -7.33
CA ARG A 141 14.64 -3.00 -7.16
C ARG A 141 15.96 -2.71 -7.85
N THR A 142 16.17 -1.46 -8.24
CA THR A 142 17.48 -0.99 -8.67
C THR A 142 18.34 -0.67 -7.44
N ILE A 143 19.65 -0.88 -7.55
CA ILE A 143 20.62 -0.65 -6.46
C ILE A 143 21.64 0.41 -6.87
N TYR A 144 21.94 0.50 -8.17
CA TYR A 144 22.72 1.56 -8.78
C TYR A 144 21.80 2.39 -9.69
N ALA A 145 21.92 3.72 -9.60
CA ALA A 145 21.26 4.63 -10.55
C ALA A 145 21.63 4.17 -11.95
N GLY A 146 20.65 3.68 -12.72
CA GLY A 146 20.88 2.92 -13.95
C GLY A 146 21.99 3.51 -14.81
N THR A 147 23.18 2.91 -14.71
CA THR A 147 24.24 3.07 -15.70
C THR A 147 23.99 2.00 -16.73
N ASP A 148 23.30 2.40 -17.79
CA ASP A 148 23.45 1.88 -19.14
C ASP A 148 23.64 3.10 -20.06
#